data_AF-A0A1R3ERY0-F1
#
_entry.id   AF-A0A1R3ERY0-F1
#
_cell.length_a   1.000
_cell.length_b   1.000
_cell.length_c   1.000
_cell.angle_alpha   90.00
_cell.angle_beta   90.00
_cell.angle_gamma   90.00
#
_symmetry.space_group_name_H-M   'P 1'
#
loop_
_entity.id
_entity.type
_entity.pdbx_description
1 polymer ?
#
loop_
_entity_poly.entity_id
_entity_poly.type
_entity_poly.pdbx_seq_one_letter_code
_entity_poly.pdbx_strand_id
1 'polypeptide(L)'
;MLGADGLNLALMVADSGIIDTAMNDLIARSQVMMAAENKGVKTSVKNHLVKWRGKVKKRVTKVCETDRFQEEIALYQEVIYWDEPQFFDEIDSVIKKLEWHSAFYLQARRLMENNKGVYNAMFPHYFCDQWYQSLSDAIKQAQVTELETSKEKVLADLYQRMETMKNMDKVTESGDEGSVGRLWDMASAKLSKTDLTVMKRHAEFLNKHKGLQEIAEKLGRMAGLEDDPSLHKAPVEELQMVEEKSDEAVDDIVGIHESDDLNKMLPNETMFLAYPELEVIFYKHLADKRLLSYRSQGKSRTLRKVKAQKPDSKSVDIEKGPFIVCVDASGSMSGFPEQSAKAMAYALMQIALAEERDCYVILFSSEHITYELTRQDGLREASDFLSYSFHGGTDLEPVLMKSIDLMMGDKYKNADLIVLSDFIAPKQSDEMIAQVEKLKTHKNRFHAVSLSKYGNPQLMTMFDHCWSYHPSLVGRFMKKW
;
A
#
# COMPACT_ATOMS: atom_id res chain seq x y z
N MET A 1 10.90 -38.01 26.86
CA MET A 1 10.24 -36.69 26.77
C MET A 1 10.52 -36.13 25.38
N LEU A 2 9.64 -36.37 24.39
CA LEU A 2 9.78 -35.93 22.99
C LEU A 2 8.39 -35.56 22.41
N GLY A 3 7.56 -34.84 23.18
CA GLY A 3 6.16 -34.56 22.84
C GLY A 3 5.87 -33.20 22.22
N ALA A 4 6.89 -32.40 21.89
CA ALA A 4 6.74 -31.03 21.39
C ALA A 4 7.29 -30.81 19.97
N ASP A 5 7.83 -31.84 19.32
CA ASP A 5 8.75 -31.64 18.19
C ASP A 5 8.10 -31.47 16.81
N GLY A 6 6.85 -31.92 16.62
CA GLY A 6 6.12 -31.69 15.35
C GLY A 6 5.82 -30.20 15.10
N LEU A 7 5.48 -29.46 16.15
CA LEU A 7 5.28 -28.00 16.10
C LEU A 7 6.62 -27.24 16.01
N ASN A 8 7.66 -27.71 16.71
CA ASN A 8 9.00 -27.13 16.61
C ASN A 8 9.60 -27.29 15.20
N LEU A 9 9.38 -28.41 14.53
CA LEU A 9 9.83 -28.66 13.15
C LEU A 9 9.28 -27.63 12.15
N ALA A 10 7.99 -27.30 12.28
CA ALA A 10 7.34 -26.30 11.43
C ALA A 10 7.82 -24.86 11.73
N LEU A 11 8.08 -24.54 13.00
CA LEU A 11 8.54 -23.23 13.46
C LEU A 11 10.04 -22.98 13.18
N MET A 12 10.89 -24.01 13.30
CA MET A 12 12.35 -23.90 13.18
C MET A 12 12.81 -23.33 11.84
N VAL A 13 12.05 -23.56 10.77
CA VAL A 13 12.43 -23.09 9.42
C VAL A 13 11.82 -21.72 9.11
N ALA A 14 10.64 -21.39 9.65
CA ALA A 14 10.10 -20.03 9.55
C ALA A 14 10.96 -19.00 10.32
N ASP A 15 11.64 -19.43 11.38
CA ASP A 15 12.59 -18.61 12.16
C ASP A 15 14.04 -18.69 11.65
N SER A 16 14.33 -19.52 10.65
CA SER A 16 15.69 -19.70 10.09
C SER A 16 16.21 -18.51 9.25
N GLY A 17 15.42 -17.43 9.13
CA GLY A 17 15.81 -16.24 8.38
C GLY A 17 15.77 -16.39 6.86
N ILE A 18 15.36 -17.53 6.30
CA ILE A 18 15.27 -17.77 4.84
C ILE A 18 14.30 -16.78 4.16
N ILE A 19 13.23 -16.39 4.85
CA ILE A 19 12.30 -15.36 4.35
C ILE A 19 12.97 -13.99 4.29
N ASP A 20 13.83 -13.68 5.26
CA ASP A 20 14.53 -12.40 5.34
C ASP A 20 15.67 -12.32 4.31
N THR A 21 16.36 -13.43 4.04
CA THR A 21 17.32 -13.50 2.93
C THR A 21 16.63 -13.36 1.57
N ALA A 22 15.48 -14.01 1.37
CA ALA A 22 14.68 -13.85 0.15
C ALA A 22 14.15 -12.41 -0.01
N MET A 23 13.72 -11.77 1.08
CA MET A 23 13.34 -10.35 1.06
C MET A 23 14.52 -9.45 0.69
N ASN A 24 15.70 -9.66 1.27
CA ASN A 24 16.89 -8.89 0.94
C ASN A 24 17.33 -9.09 -0.52
N ASP A 25 17.25 -10.31 -1.06
CA ASP A 25 17.52 -10.57 -2.48
C ASP A 25 16.50 -9.86 -3.39
N LEU A 26 15.21 -9.87 -3.04
CA LEU A 26 14.19 -9.10 -3.77
C LEU A 26 14.45 -7.59 -3.71
N ILE A 27 14.83 -7.06 -2.54
CA ILE A 27 15.20 -5.65 -2.39
C ILE A 27 16.42 -5.35 -3.26
N ALA A 28 17.48 -6.15 -3.20
CA ALA A 28 18.69 -5.94 -3.99
C ALA A 28 18.40 -5.94 -5.50
N ARG A 29 17.66 -6.95 -5.99
CA ARG A 29 17.25 -7.02 -7.41
C ARG A 29 16.38 -5.83 -7.80
N SER A 30 15.41 -5.46 -6.96
CA SER A 30 14.58 -4.29 -7.22
C SER A 30 15.37 -2.98 -7.17
N GLN A 31 16.35 -2.83 -6.28
CA GLN A 31 17.18 -1.64 -6.18
C GLN A 31 18.14 -1.48 -7.35
N VAL A 32 18.77 -2.58 -7.80
CA VAL A 32 19.56 -2.58 -9.05
C VAL A 32 18.67 -2.17 -10.23
N MET A 33 17.42 -2.60 -10.23
CA MET A 33 16.46 -2.28 -11.26
C MET A 33 15.93 -0.84 -11.20
N MET A 34 15.79 -0.29 -9.99
CA MET A 34 15.28 1.05 -9.67
C MET A 34 16.40 2.10 -9.49
N ALA A 35 17.67 1.73 -9.67
CA ALA A 35 18.80 2.64 -9.50
C ALA A 35 18.78 3.81 -10.49
N ALA A 36 17.94 3.75 -11.53
CA ALA A 36 17.81 4.80 -12.53
C ALA A 36 16.74 5.87 -12.20
N GLU A 37 15.60 5.55 -11.58
CA GLU A 37 14.41 6.41 -11.68
C GLU A 37 13.59 6.44 -10.36
N ASN A 38 13.55 7.62 -9.71
CA ASN A 38 12.59 8.10 -8.69
C ASN A 38 12.56 7.47 -7.27
N LYS A 39 12.57 8.34 -6.23
CA LYS A 39 12.52 7.95 -4.80
C LYS A 39 11.15 7.43 -4.35
N GLY A 40 10.04 7.95 -4.90
CA GLY A 40 8.67 7.57 -4.52
C GLY A 40 8.35 6.09 -4.76
N VAL A 41 8.81 5.54 -5.90
CA VAL A 41 8.63 4.11 -6.24
C VAL A 41 9.31 3.20 -5.23
N LYS A 42 10.49 3.58 -4.72
CA LYS A 42 11.24 2.78 -3.73
C LYS A 42 10.42 2.55 -2.47
N THR A 43 9.69 3.56 -2.01
CA THR A 43 8.82 3.44 -0.83
C THR A 43 7.64 2.51 -1.10
N SER A 44 6.99 2.63 -2.27
CA SER A 44 5.85 1.77 -2.62
C SER A 44 6.26 0.31 -2.85
N VAL A 45 7.38 0.07 -3.53
CA VAL A 45 7.99 -1.28 -3.67
C VAL A 45 8.32 -1.87 -2.30
N LYS A 46 8.92 -1.10 -1.40
CA LYS A 46 9.23 -1.55 -0.04
C LYS A 46 7.95 -1.97 0.70
N ASN A 47 6.89 -1.17 0.61
CA ASN A 47 5.60 -1.50 1.21
C ASN A 47 4.99 -2.78 0.60
N HIS A 48 5.11 -2.96 -0.71
CA HIS A 48 4.66 -4.18 -1.39
C HIS A 48 5.42 -5.43 -0.93
N LEU A 49 6.74 -5.33 -0.80
CA LEU A 49 7.59 -6.41 -0.30
C LEU A 49 7.31 -6.76 1.17
N VAL A 50 7.00 -5.77 2.01
CA VAL A 50 6.57 -6.01 3.40
C VAL A 50 5.24 -6.76 3.45
N LYS A 51 4.26 -6.37 2.62
CA LYS A 51 2.98 -7.09 2.50
C LYS A 51 3.20 -8.53 1.99
N TRP A 52 4.09 -8.72 1.03
CA TRP A 52 4.47 -10.04 0.53
C TRP A 52 5.10 -10.91 1.62
N ARG A 53 6.07 -10.38 2.39
CA ARG A 53 6.70 -11.07 3.52
C ARG A 53 5.65 -11.62 4.49
N GLY A 54 4.67 -10.80 4.87
CA GLY A 54 3.57 -11.21 5.74
C GLY A 54 2.70 -12.32 5.15
N LYS A 55 2.37 -12.25 3.85
CA LYS A 55 1.59 -13.28 3.14
C LYS A 55 2.36 -14.59 2.98
N VAL A 56 3.65 -14.53 2.68
CA VAL A 56 4.51 -15.69 2.50
C VAL A 56 4.80 -16.38 3.82
N LYS A 57 5.10 -15.63 4.89
CA LYS A 57 5.26 -16.21 6.23
C LYS A 57 4.07 -17.08 6.60
N LYS A 58 2.84 -16.60 6.35
CA LYS A 58 1.60 -17.37 6.59
C LYS A 58 1.44 -18.58 5.67
N ARG A 59 1.92 -18.53 4.41
CA ARG A 59 1.80 -19.66 3.47
C ARG A 59 2.84 -20.74 3.76
N VAL A 60 4.07 -20.35 4.02
CA VAL A 60 5.18 -21.25 4.37
C VAL A 60 4.87 -22.02 5.66
N THR A 61 4.29 -21.36 6.68
CA THR A 61 3.85 -22.06 7.89
C THR A 61 2.72 -23.07 7.63
N LYS A 62 1.85 -22.80 6.64
CA LYS A 62 0.76 -23.71 6.27
C LYS A 62 1.20 -24.92 5.45
N VAL A 63 2.41 -24.93 4.89
CA VAL A 63 2.93 -26.11 4.16
C VAL A 63 3.00 -27.34 5.08
N CYS A 64 3.26 -27.14 6.37
CA CYS A 64 3.25 -28.20 7.38
C CYS A 64 1.84 -28.74 7.70
N GLU A 65 0.79 -28.02 7.31
CA GLU A 65 -0.62 -28.41 7.50
C GLU A 65 -1.18 -29.17 6.30
N THR A 66 -0.37 -29.47 5.28
CA THR A 66 -0.82 -30.26 4.13
C THR A 66 -1.10 -31.70 4.57
N ASP A 67 -2.19 -32.30 4.10
CA ASP A 67 -2.67 -33.65 4.48
C ASP A 67 -1.53 -34.70 4.49
N ARG A 68 -0.66 -34.65 3.47
CA ARG A 68 0.52 -35.51 3.34
C ARG A 68 1.46 -35.47 4.55
N PHE A 69 1.79 -34.28 5.04
CA PHE A 69 2.71 -34.13 6.18
C PHE A 69 2.01 -34.38 7.51
N GLN A 70 0.71 -34.09 7.62
CA GLN A 70 -0.06 -34.38 8.84
C GLN A 70 -0.15 -35.88 9.11
N GLU A 71 -0.43 -36.68 8.09
CA GLU A 71 -0.48 -38.14 8.21
C GLU A 71 0.90 -38.71 8.61
N GLU A 72 1.98 -38.23 7.97
CA GLU A 72 3.33 -38.69 8.29
C GLU A 72 3.78 -38.27 9.70
N ILE A 73 3.47 -37.05 10.14
CA ILE A 73 3.76 -36.57 11.50
C ILE A 73 2.96 -37.36 12.53
N ALA A 74 1.69 -37.69 12.25
CA ALA A 74 0.85 -38.48 13.14
C ALA A 74 1.43 -39.90 13.33
N LEU A 75 1.82 -40.56 12.24
CA LEU A 75 2.46 -41.87 12.29
C LEU A 75 3.81 -41.81 13.06
N TYR A 76 4.60 -40.77 12.85
CA TYR A 76 5.85 -40.57 13.58
C TYR A 76 5.61 -40.39 15.09
N GLN A 77 4.61 -39.61 15.47
CA GLN A 77 4.23 -39.39 16.87
C GLN A 77 3.76 -40.68 17.54
N GLU A 78 3.01 -41.54 16.84
CA GLU A 78 2.61 -42.85 17.36
C GLU A 78 3.83 -43.72 17.68
N VAL A 79 4.80 -43.79 16.76
CA VAL A 79 5.96 -44.70 16.85
C VAL A 79 6.99 -44.27 17.90
N ILE A 80 7.14 -42.98 18.18
CA ILE A 80 8.07 -42.49 19.23
C ILE A 80 7.72 -43.04 20.63
N TYR A 81 6.43 -43.30 20.89
CA TYR A 81 5.96 -43.76 22.20
C TYR A 81 5.89 -45.28 22.32
N TRP A 82 6.28 -46.04 21.28
CA TRP A 82 6.25 -47.49 21.32
C TRP A 82 7.42 -48.07 22.12
N ASP A 83 7.12 -49.16 22.83
CA ASP A 83 8.15 -49.98 23.47
C ASP A 83 8.90 -50.82 22.43
N GLU A 84 10.13 -51.25 22.72
CA GLU A 84 10.97 -52.03 21.80
C GLU A 84 10.27 -53.26 21.18
N PRO A 85 9.52 -54.09 21.93
CA PRO A 85 8.86 -55.26 21.36
C PRO A 85 7.72 -54.87 20.41
N GLN A 86 6.95 -53.86 20.80
CA GLN A 86 5.85 -53.32 20.00
C GLN A 86 6.37 -52.72 18.69
N PHE A 87 7.53 -52.05 18.73
CA PHE A 87 8.18 -51.53 17.54
C PHE A 87 8.46 -52.64 16.52
N PHE A 88 9.11 -53.73 16.91
CA PHE A 88 9.46 -54.80 15.96
C PHE A 88 8.23 -55.53 15.41
N ASP A 89 7.13 -55.62 16.16
CA ASP A 89 5.90 -56.29 15.72
C ASP A 89 5.06 -55.42 14.77
N GLU A 90 4.97 -54.11 15.03
CA GLU A 90 4.01 -53.22 14.36
C GLU A 90 4.62 -52.33 13.27
N ILE A 91 5.95 -52.13 13.24
CA ILE A 91 6.61 -51.17 12.32
C ILE A 91 6.40 -51.48 10.84
N ASP A 92 6.30 -52.76 10.45
CA ASP A 92 6.03 -53.16 9.07
C ASP A 92 4.67 -52.66 8.57
N SER A 93 3.70 -52.49 9.47
CA SER A 93 2.39 -51.92 9.13
C SER A 93 2.47 -50.41 8.90
N VAL A 94 3.31 -49.70 9.66
CA VAL A 94 3.54 -48.26 9.51
C VAL A 94 4.32 -47.97 8.24
N ILE A 95 5.35 -48.77 7.92
CA ILE A 95 6.12 -48.62 6.69
C ILE A 95 5.23 -48.77 5.45
N LYS A 96 4.23 -49.65 5.48
CA LYS A 96 3.22 -49.75 4.40
C LYS A 96 2.33 -48.52 4.29
N LYS A 97 1.96 -47.89 5.41
CA LYS A 97 1.18 -46.64 5.40
C LYS A 97 1.99 -45.44 4.87
N LEU A 98 3.32 -45.47 5.02
CA LEU A 98 4.24 -44.47 4.47
C LEU A 98 4.42 -44.58 2.95
N GLU A 99 3.94 -45.66 2.34
CA GLU A 99 3.99 -45.86 0.89
C GLU A 99 3.25 -44.72 0.18
N TRP A 100 3.87 -44.14 -0.85
CA TRP A 100 3.38 -43.00 -1.67
C TRP A 100 3.38 -41.61 -1.01
N HIS A 101 3.42 -41.52 0.32
CA HIS A 101 3.28 -40.26 1.04
C HIS A 101 4.59 -39.76 1.65
N SER A 102 5.55 -40.64 1.97
CA SER A 102 6.80 -40.25 2.63
C SER A 102 8.03 -40.42 1.75
N ALA A 103 8.96 -39.46 1.82
CA ALA A 103 10.30 -39.60 1.24
C ALA A 103 11.17 -40.61 2.02
N PHE A 104 10.82 -40.89 3.29
CA PHE A 104 11.53 -41.81 4.17
C PHE A 104 11.23 -43.29 3.87
N TYR A 105 10.14 -43.62 3.16
CA TYR A 105 9.72 -45.01 2.89
C TYR A 105 10.85 -45.92 2.36
N LEU A 106 11.61 -45.46 1.36
CA LEU A 106 12.72 -46.24 0.78
C LEU A 106 13.88 -46.43 1.77
N GLN A 107 14.13 -45.44 2.62
CA GLN A 107 15.16 -45.50 3.65
C GLN A 107 14.73 -46.41 4.82
N ALA A 108 13.47 -46.31 5.25
CA ALA A 108 12.88 -47.17 6.27
C ALA A 108 12.99 -48.65 5.89
N ARG A 109 12.64 -49.00 4.65
CA ARG A 109 12.74 -50.38 4.15
C ARG A 109 14.18 -50.90 4.15
N ARG A 110 15.16 -50.08 3.74
CA ARG A 110 16.58 -50.45 3.78
C ARG A 110 17.08 -50.65 5.22
N LEU A 111 16.66 -49.79 6.15
CA LEU A 111 17.03 -49.91 7.57
C LEU A 111 16.47 -51.21 8.17
N MET A 112 15.23 -51.56 7.86
CA MET A 112 14.63 -52.82 8.29
C MET A 112 15.30 -54.04 7.66
N GLU A 113 15.61 -54.01 6.36
CA GLU A 113 16.28 -55.11 5.66
C GLU A 113 17.71 -55.38 6.20
N ASN A 114 18.46 -54.32 6.51
CA ASN A 114 19.83 -54.43 7.02
C ASN A 114 19.91 -54.94 8.45
N ASN A 115 18.85 -54.77 9.25
CA ASN A 115 18.83 -55.16 10.66
C ASN A 115 18.03 -56.45 10.93
N LYS A 116 17.69 -57.21 9.88
CA LYS A 116 17.01 -58.51 10.00
C LYS A 116 17.87 -59.49 10.79
N GLY A 117 17.35 -59.95 11.92
CA GLY A 117 17.98 -60.98 12.75
C GLY A 117 18.95 -60.45 13.83
N VAL A 118 19.08 -59.13 14.01
CA VAL A 118 19.90 -58.51 15.07
C VAL A 118 18.98 -57.75 16.03
N TYR A 119 18.81 -58.27 17.25
CA TYR A 119 18.03 -57.60 18.28
C TYR A 119 18.92 -56.54 18.96
N ASN A 120 18.75 -55.28 18.55
CA ASN A 120 19.46 -54.14 19.14
C ASN A 120 18.44 -53.17 19.75
N ALA A 121 18.49 -53.02 21.08
CA ALA A 121 17.64 -52.10 21.85
C ALA A 121 17.73 -50.64 21.38
N MET A 122 18.88 -50.24 20.79
CA MET A 122 19.08 -48.87 20.31
C MET A 122 18.53 -48.62 18.90
N PHE A 123 18.11 -49.67 18.17
CA PHE A 123 17.66 -49.54 16.78
C PHE A 123 16.35 -48.76 16.62
N PRO A 124 15.29 -48.96 17.43
CA PRO A 124 14.08 -48.14 17.36
C PRO A 124 14.38 -46.65 17.49
N HIS A 125 15.29 -46.30 18.41
CA HIS A 125 15.68 -44.91 18.61
C HIS A 125 16.46 -44.32 17.42
N TYR A 126 17.34 -45.12 16.81
CA TYR A 126 18.06 -44.73 15.58
C TYR A 126 17.12 -44.61 14.38
N PHE A 127 16.13 -45.50 14.25
CA PHE A 127 15.11 -45.43 13.20
C PHE A 127 14.28 -44.15 13.32
N CYS A 128 13.82 -43.82 14.52
CA CYS A 128 13.07 -42.58 14.78
C CYS A 128 13.91 -41.32 14.53
N ASP A 129 15.22 -41.34 14.84
CA ASP A 129 16.12 -40.22 14.52
C ASP A 129 16.31 -40.04 13.00
N GLN A 130 16.52 -41.14 12.26
CA GLN A 130 16.63 -41.09 10.80
C GLN A 130 15.32 -40.65 10.12
N TRP A 131 14.18 -41.08 10.66
CA TRP A 131 12.88 -40.63 10.20
C TRP A 131 12.69 -39.14 10.45
N TYR A 132 13.01 -38.66 11.65
CA TYR A 132 12.93 -37.24 12.00
C TYR A 132 13.77 -36.37 11.07
N GLN A 133 15.02 -36.78 10.77
CA GLN A 133 15.89 -36.06 9.85
C GLN A 133 15.30 -35.99 8.44
N SER A 134 14.81 -37.12 7.91
CA SER A 134 14.18 -37.18 6.58
C SER A 134 12.93 -36.30 6.49
N LEU A 135 12.08 -36.35 7.53
CA LEU A 135 10.87 -35.53 7.62
C LEU A 135 11.20 -34.03 7.73
N SER A 136 12.21 -33.68 8.53
CA SER A 136 12.72 -32.31 8.65
C SER A 136 13.19 -31.75 7.31
N ASP A 137 13.96 -32.54 6.56
CA ASP A 137 14.51 -32.12 5.28
C ASP A 137 13.43 -32.05 4.20
N ALA A 138 12.45 -32.96 4.19
CA ALA A 138 11.31 -32.90 3.29
C ALA A 138 10.45 -31.65 3.53
N ILE A 139 10.19 -31.30 4.79
CA ILE A 139 9.45 -30.08 5.16
C ILE A 139 10.23 -28.84 4.75
N LYS A 140 11.54 -28.78 5.03
CA LYS A 140 12.42 -27.67 4.59
C LYS A 140 12.38 -27.48 3.08
N GLN A 141 12.52 -28.56 2.32
CA GLN A 141 12.49 -28.52 0.86
C GLN A 141 11.15 -28.00 0.35
N ALA A 142 10.03 -28.51 0.85
CA ALA A 142 8.71 -28.05 0.45
C ALA A 142 8.49 -26.56 0.75
N GLN A 143 8.94 -26.09 1.91
CA GLN A 143 8.88 -24.69 2.29
C GLN A 143 9.75 -23.79 1.39
N VAL A 144 10.96 -24.24 1.03
CA VAL A 144 11.85 -23.52 0.10
C VAL A 144 11.23 -23.44 -1.29
N THR A 145 10.65 -24.53 -1.81
CA THR A 145 9.99 -24.52 -3.11
C THR A 145 8.77 -23.58 -3.15
N GLU A 146 7.94 -23.55 -2.10
CA GLU A 146 6.83 -22.59 -2.00
C GLU A 146 7.34 -21.14 -1.93
N LEU A 147 8.44 -20.92 -1.22
CA LEU A 147 9.07 -19.60 -1.15
C LEU A 147 9.61 -19.15 -2.53
N GLU A 148 10.31 -20.03 -3.25
CA GLU A 148 10.85 -19.75 -4.58
C GLU A 148 9.74 -19.46 -5.59
N THR A 149 8.70 -20.28 -5.65
CA THR A 149 7.55 -20.03 -6.55
C THR A 149 6.82 -18.73 -6.19
N SER A 150 6.72 -18.38 -4.90
CA SER A 150 6.16 -17.10 -4.49
C SER A 150 7.03 -15.90 -4.88
N LYS A 151 8.35 -16.06 -4.77
CA LYS A 151 9.35 -15.06 -5.15
C LYS A 151 9.31 -14.80 -6.67
N GLU A 152 9.25 -15.84 -7.49
CA GLU A 152 9.13 -15.72 -8.94
C GLU A 152 7.86 -14.99 -9.36
N LYS A 153 6.72 -15.32 -8.75
CA LYS A 153 5.44 -14.62 -9.00
C LYS A 153 5.53 -13.13 -8.70
N VAL A 154 6.17 -12.75 -7.58
CA VAL A 154 6.35 -11.34 -7.23
C VAL A 154 7.34 -10.63 -8.14
N LEU A 155 8.44 -11.29 -8.52
CA LEU A 155 9.36 -10.72 -9.49
C LEU A 155 8.63 -10.44 -10.81
N ALA A 156 7.86 -11.39 -11.33
CA ALA A 156 7.09 -11.22 -12.56
C ALA A 156 6.09 -10.05 -12.47
N ASP A 157 5.38 -9.92 -11.34
CA ASP A 157 4.48 -8.78 -11.07
C ASP A 157 5.25 -7.45 -11.05
N LEU A 158 6.39 -7.39 -10.36
CA LEU A 158 7.24 -6.19 -10.34
C LEU A 158 7.75 -5.83 -11.74
N TYR A 159 8.22 -6.81 -12.53
CA TYR A 159 8.65 -6.60 -13.92
C TYR A 159 7.53 -5.99 -14.77
N GLN A 160 6.31 -6.53 -14.66
CA GLN A 160 5.16 -6.02 -15.39
C GLN A 160 4.82 -4.57 -14.99
N ARG A 161 4.82 -4.25 -13.69
CA ARG A 161 4.56 -2.89 -13.21
C ARG A 161 5.61 -1.87 -13.64
N MET A 162 6.87 -2.29 -13.69
CA MET A 162 7.94 -1.42 -14.18
C MET A 162 7.84 -1.17 -15.69
N GLU A 163 7.42 -2.17 -16.47
CA GLU A 163 7.21 -1.98 -17.90
C GLU A 163 6.05 -1.00 -18.18
N THR A 164 4.94 -1.11 -17.44
CA THR A 164 3.81 -0.18 -17.57
C THR A 164 4.23 1.24 -17.17
N MET A 165 4.95 1.39 -16.05
CA MET A 165 5.49 2.68 -15.60
C MET A 165 6.43 3.31 -16.63
N LYS A 166 7.43 2.58 -17.14
CA LYS A 166 8.38 3.09 -18.14
C LYS A 166 7.70 3.58 -19.42
N ASN A 167 6.60 2.95 -19.80
CA ASN A 167 5.80 3.38 -20.95
C ASN A 167 4.96 4.64 -20.64
N MET A 168 4.59 4.86 -19.37
CA MET A 168 3.85 6.03 -18.88
C MET A 168 4.74 7.23 -18.51
N ASP A 169 6.00 7.02 -18.14
CA ASP A 169 6.96 8.11 -17.88
C ASP A 169 7.23 8.93 -19.16
N LYS A 170 7.14 8.31 -20.34
CA LYS A 170 7.16 9.02 -21.63
C LYS A 170 5.93 9.92 -21.86
N VAL A 171 4.88 9.75 -21.05
CA VAL A 171 3.58 10.40 -21.18
C VAL A 171 3.35 11.45 -20.07
N THR A 172 4.15 11.43 -19.01
CA THR A 172 4.01 12.33 -17.85
C THR A 172 5.30 13.13 -17.64
N GLU A 173 5.45 14.26 -18.34
CA GLU A 173 6.61 15.17 -18.19
C GLU A 173 6.60 15.96 -16.85
N SER A 174 5.64 15.71 -15.96
CA SER A 174 5.46 16.45 -14.71
C SER A 174 5.16 15.51 -13.53
N GLY A 175 6.17 14.78 -13.04
CA GLY A 175 6.02 13.85 -11.92
C GLY A 175 6.51 14.44 -10.59
N ASP A 176 5.59 14.94 -9.76
CA ASP A 176 5.83 15.16 -8.33
C ASP A 176 5.96 13.81 -7.58
N GLU A 177 6.69 13.74 -6.46
CA GLU A 177 7.06 12.46 -5.81
C GLU A 177 5.84 11.62 -5.35
N GLY A 178 4.71 12.26 -5.04
CA GLY A 178 3.45 11.61 -4.63
C GLY A 178 2.66 10.98 -5.79
N SER A 179 2.73 11.58 -6.99
CA SER A 179 2.00 11.09 -8.17
C SER A 179 2.50 9.72 -8.61
N VAL A 180 3.82 9.54 -8.52
CA VAL A 180 4.53 8.31 -8.89
C VAL A 180 4.14 7.13 -7.98
N GLY A 181 3.83 7.40 -6.71
CA GLY A 181 3.36 6.39 -5.76
C GLY A 181 2.00 5.81 -6.12
N ARG A 182 1.03 6.65 -6.50
CA ARG A 182 -0.30 6.20 -6.95
C ARG A 182 -0.26 5.54 -8.31
N LEU A 183 0.56 6.06 -9.22
CA LEU A 183 0.79 5.43 -10.53
C LEU A 183 1.31 4.00 -10.38
N TRP A 184 2.20 3.75 -9.41
CA TRP A 184 2.66 2.41 -9.07
C TRP A 184 1.55 1.48 -8.57
N ASP A 185 0.64 2.01 -7.74
CA ASP A 185 -0.49 1.25 -7.24
C ASP A 185 -1.48 0.90 -8.37
N MET A 186 -1.70 1.82 -9.32
CA MET A 186 -2.55 1.59 -10.49
C MET A 186 -1.90 0.70 -11.55
N ALA A 187 -0.57 0.73 -11.67
CA ALA A 187 0.21 -0.12 -12.55
C ALA A 187 0.05 -1.62 -12.22
N SER A 188 -0.52 -1.95 -11.05
CA SER A 188 -0.94 -3.31 -10.70
C SER A 188 -2.04 -3.86 -11.61
N ALA A 189 -2.85 -2.99 -12.22
CA ALA A 189 -3.83 -3.39 -13.21
C ALA A 189 -3.11 -3.89 -14.48
N LYS A 190 -3.49 -5.09 -14.95
CA LYS A 190 -2.94 -5.66 -16.19
C LYS A 190 -3.45 -4.86 -17.39
N LEU A 191 -2.72 -3.84 -17.80
CA LEU A 191 -3.00 -3.06 -19.00
C LEU A 191 -2.62 -3.85 -20.25
N SER A 192 -3.52 -3.88 -21.23
CA SER A 192 -3.22 -4.41 -22.56
C SER A 192 -2.34 -3.43 -23.33
N LYS A 193 -1.63 -3.94 -24.35
CA LYS A 193 -0.88 -3.09 -25.30
C LYS A 193 -1.80 -2.10 -26.02
N THR A 194 -3.06 -2.48 -26.26
CA THR A 194 -4.08 -1.60 -26.86
C THR A 194 -4.38 -0.40 -25.94
N ASP A 195 -4.51 -0.64 -24.64
CA ASP A 195 -4.85 0.39 -23.65
C ASP A 195 -3.78 1.48 -23.61
N LEU A 196 -2.52 1.05 -23.61
CA LEU A 196 -1.37 1.95 -23.63
C LEU A 196 -1.32 2.79 -24.91
N THR A 197 -1.67 2.22 -26.07
CA THR A 197 -1.68 2.98 -27.33
C THR A 197 -2.77 4.05 -27.37
N VAL A 198 -3.93 3.78 -26.77
CA VAL A 198 -5.04 4.74 -26.67
C VAL A 198 -4.64 5.91 -25.78
N MET A 199 -4.10 5.65 -24.60
CA MET A 199 -3.62 6.72 -23.70
C MET A 199 -2.54 7.58 -24.36
N LYS A 200 -1.57 6.95 -25.03
CA LYS A 200 -0.49 7.65 -25.73
C LYS A 200 -1.04 8.58 -26.82
N ARG A 201 -2.05 8.16 -27.59
CA ARG A 201 -2.68 8.97 -28.63
C ARG A 201 -3.32 10.24 -28.05
N HIS A 202 -4.02 10.12 -26.92
CA HIS A 202 -4.65 11.28 -26.27
C HIS A 202 -3.63 12.21 -25.60
N ALA A 203 -2.54 11.68 -25.04
CA ALA A 203 -1.44 12.48 -24.54
C ALA A 203 -0.71 13.26 -25.66
N GLU A 204 -0.44 12.62 -26.79
CA GLU A 204 0.14 13.31 -27.97
C GLU A 204 -0.79 14.40 -28.50
N PHE A 205 -2.10 14.19 -28.46
CA PHE A 205 -3.09 15.21 -28.81
C PHE A 205 -3.05 16.38 -27.82
N LEU A 206 -3.04 16.11 -26.51
CA LEU A 206 -2.95 17.15 -25.47
C LEU A 206 -1.69 18.02 -25.65
N ASN A 207 -0.53 17.39 -25.92
CA ASN A 207 0.74 18.09 -26.15
C ASN A 207 0.71 19.03 -27.37
N LYS A 208 -0.06 18.69 -28.42
CA LYS A 208 -0.26 19.57 -29.59
C LYS A 208 -1.18 20.75 -29.28
N HIS A 209 -2.09 20.60 -28.33
CA HIS A 209 -3.16 21.55 -28.03
C HIS A 209 -2.94 22.25 -26.68
N LYS A 210 -1.91 23.10 -26.57
CA LYS A 210 -1.56 23.85 -25.34
C LYS A 210 -2.71 24.59 -24.66
N GLY A 211 -3.70 25.07 -25.43
CA GLY A 211 -4.87 25.74 -24.85
C GLY A 211 -5.72 24.84 -23.97
N LEU A 212 -5.81 23.53 -24.26
CA LEU A 212 -6.49 22.56 -23.39
C LEU A 212 -5.69 22.34 -22.10
N GLN A 213 -4.37 22.24 -22.21
CA GLN A 213 -3.48 22.09 -21.05
C GLN A 213 -3.57 23.29 -20.10
N GLU A 214 -3.58 24.52 -20.63
CA GLU A 214 -3.74 25.73 -19.82
C GLU A 214 -5.09 25.78 -19.08
N ILE A 215 -6.17 25.27 -19.68
CA ILE A 215 -7.47 25.18 -19.03
C ILE A 215 -7.44 24.13 -17.92
N ALA A 216 -6.89 22.94 -18.19
CA ALA A 216 -6.74 21.88 -17.19
C ALA A 216 -5.91 22.33 -15.98
N GLU A 217 -4.76 22.98 -16.20
CA GLU A 217 -3.92 23.50 -15.13
C GLU A 217 -4.60 24.62 -14.32
N LYS A 218 -5.44 25.45 -14.96
CA LYS A 218 -6.23 26.46 -14.25
C LYS A 218 -7.27 25.79 -13.37
N LEU A 219 -8.02 24.83 -13.90
CA LEU A 219 -8.99 24.03 -13.15
C LEU A 219 -8.33 23.31 -11.95
N GLY A 220 -7.15 22.73 -12.15
CA GLY A 220 -6.33 22.13 -11.09
C GLY A 220 -6.00 23.09 -9.94
N ARG A 221 -5.48 24.27 -10.28
CA ARG A 221 -5.02 25.27 -9.31
C ARG A 221 -6.14 25.92 -8.51
N MET A 222 -7.37 25.96 -9.03
CA MET A 222 -8.47 26.68 -8.40
C MET A 222 -8.90 26.08 -7.06
N ALA A 223 -8.63 24.80 -6.82
CA ALA A 223 -8.96 24.16 -5.55
C ALA A 223 -8.09 24.61 -4.38
N GLY A 224 -6.93 25.22 -4.66
CA GLY A 224 -6.02 25.76 -3.64
C GLY A 224 -6.14 27.28 -3.44
N LEU A 225 -7.06 27.97 -4.13
CA LEU A 225 -7.22 29.43 -4.01
C LEU A 225 -8.14 29.85 -2.86
N GLU A 226 -8.98 28.95 -2.35
CA GLU A 226 -9.83 29.22 -1.20
C GLU A 226 -9.12 28.78 0.09
N ASP A 227 -8.71 29.76 0.88
CA ASP A 227 -8.05 29.55 2.17
C ASP A 227 -9.12 29.39 3.27
N ASP A 228 -9.59 28.15 3.48
CA ASP A 228 -10.50 27.81 4.57
C ASP A 228 -9.74 27.01 5.66
N PRO A 229 -9.74 27.50 6.92
CA PRO A 229 -9.10 26.81 8.04
C PRO A 229 -9.58 25.38 8.28
N SER A 230 -10.83 25.08 7.91
CA SER A 230 -11.44 23.74 8.06
C SER A 230 -10.92 22.72 7.05
N LEU A 231 -10.30 23.18 5.97
CA LEU A 231 -9.72 22.34 4.91
C LEU A 231 -8.22 22.14 5.09
N HIS A 232 -7.59 22.69 6.13
CA HIS A 232 -6.16 22.47 6.35
C HIS A 232 -5.89 21.01 6.70
N LYS A 233 -4.99 20.36 5.94
CA LYS A 233 -4.49 19.04 6.33
C LYS A 233 -3.82 19.13 7.69
N ALA A 234 -4.16 18.20 8.57
CA ALA A 234 -3.49 18.06 9.86
C ALA A 234 -1.97 17.93 9.63
N PRO A 235 -1.12 18.66 10.39
CA PRO A 235 0.31 18.61 10.19
C PRO A 235 0.81 17.18 10.36
N VAL A 236 1.59 16.72 9.37
CA VAL A 236 2.20 15.39 9.37
C VAL A 236 3.07 15.24 10.61
N GLU A 237 2.77 14.25 11.45
CA GLU A 237 3.61 13.89 12.60
C GLU A 237 4.88 13.20 12.10
N GLU A 238 6.00 13.93 12.12
CA GLU A 238 7.30 13.36 11.79
C GLU A 238 8.01 12.82 13.05
N LEU A 239 8.67 11.68 12.91
CA LEU A 239 9.54 11.14 13.96
C LEU A 239 10.84 11.97 13.97
N GLN A 240 11.04 12.76 15.02
CA GLN A 240 12.29 13.48 15.25
C GLN A 240 13.02 12.85 16.44
N MET A 241 14.35 12.75 16.34
CA MET A 241 15.17 12.43 17.51
C MET A 241 15.19 13.65 18.42
N VAL A 242 14.63 13.51 19.62
CA VAL A 242 14.66 14.56 20.64
C VAL A 242 15.70 14.16 21.67
N GLU A 243 16.60 15.09 22.02
CA GLU A 243 17.53 14.90 23.13
C GLU A 243 16.80 15.27 24.43
N GLU A 244 16.49 14.28 25.26
CA GLU A 244 15.92 14.48 26.59
C GLU A 244 16.97 14.19 27.67
N LYS A 245 16.88 14.90 28.79
CA LYS A 245 17.69 14.61 29.97
C LYS A 245 17.12 13.36 30.64
N SER A 246 17.89 12.29 30.68
CA SER A 246 17.56 11.06 31.40
C SER A 246 18.50 10.87 32.56
N ASP A 247 17.95 10.45 33.71
CA ASP A 247 18.72 10.13 34.90
C ASP A 247 19.39 8.73 34.81
N GLU A 248 18.97 7.92 33.83
CA GLU A 248 19.58 6.61 33.54
C GLU A 248 20.86 6.74 32.69
N ALA A 249 21.02 7.85 31.97
CA ALA A 249 22.17 8.07 31.10
C ALA A 249 23.42 8.43 31.93
N VAL A 250 24.54 7.78 31.61
CA VAL A 250 25.79 7.78 32.41
C VAL A 250 26.76 8.90 32.01
N ASP A 251 26.25 10.12 31.78
CA ASP A 251 27.04 11.23 31.23
C ASP A 251 27.72 12.02 32.37
N ASP A 252 26.96 12.74 33.20
CA ASP A 252 27.48 13.56 34.30
C ASP A 252 26.88 13.17 35.66
N ILE A 253 27.67 13.18 36.73
CA ILE A 253 27.18 13.03 38.11
C ILE A 253 26.66 14.38 38.60
N VAL A 254 25.35 14.49 38.84
CA VAL A 254 24.67 15.74 39.21
C VAL A 254 24.34 15.80 40.70
N GLY A 255 24.31 14.66 41.40
CA GLY A 255 24.06 14.66 42.84
C GLY A 255 24.00 13.27 43.46
N ILE A 256 23.28 13.17 44.58
CA ILE A 256 23.06 11.94 45.34
C ILE A 256 21.55 11.78 45.53
N HIS A 257 21.03 10.56 45.38
CA HIS A 257 19.64 10.22 45.69
C HIS A 257 19.54 8.84 46.36
N GLU A 258 18.38 8.53 46.91
CA GLU A 258 18.04 7.19 47.40
C GLU A 258 17.62 6.27 46.23
N SER A 259 18.17 5.05 46.16
CA SER A 259 17.90 4.06 45.11
C SER A 259 18.25 2.64 45.58
N ASP A 260 18.05 1.65 44.71
CA ASP A 260 18.47 0.26 44.82
C ASP A 260 19.60 -0.11 43.84
N ASP A 261 20.13 0.85 43.06
CA ASP A 261 21.21 0.60 42.10
C ASP A 261 22.56 0.44 42.81
N LEU A 262 22.95 -0.82 43.02
CA LEU A 262 24.21 -1.22 43.64
C LEU A 262 25.44 -0.71 42.88
N ASN A 263 25.35 -0.49 41.56
CA ASN A 263 26.50 -0.04 40.76
C ASN A 263 26.86 1.42 41.01
N LYS A 264 25.89 2.21 41.47
CA LYS A 264 26.04 3.66 41.71
C LYS A 264 26.04 4.00 43.21
N MET A 265 26.03 3.00 44.08
CA MET A 265 25.94 3.19 45.51
C MET A 265 27.15 3.93 46.08
N LEU A 266 26.93 4.80 47.05
CA LEU A 266 27.99 5.51 47.75
C LEU A 266 28.82 4.56 48.62
N PRO A 267 30.14 4.78 48.72
CA PRO A 267 31.02 3.98 49.60
C PRO A 267 30.62 4.02 51.08
N ASN A 268 29.83 5.00 51.53
CA ASN A 268 29.36 5.02 52.91
C ASN A 268 28.38 3.88 53.21
N GLU A 269 27.58 3.45 52.23
CA GLU A 269 26.66 2.34 52.40
C GLU A 269 27.41 0.99 52.48
N THR A 270 28.59 0.86 51.85
CA THR A 270 29.39 -0.38 51.98
C THR A 270 29.97 -0.56 53.39
N MET A 271 30.07 0.51 54.20
CA MET A 271 30.53 0.40 55.58
C MET A 271 29.61 -0.46 56.44
N PHE A 272 28.30 -0.50 56.13
CA PHE A 272 27.35 -1.36 56.83
C PHE A 272 27.61 -2.86 56.58
N LEU A 273 28.29 -3.21 55.49
CA LEU A 273 28.69 -4.59 55.18
C LEU A 273 29.99 -5.00 55.89
N ALA A 274 30.71 -4.08 56.52
CA ALA A 274 31.99 -4.38 57.18
C ALA A 274 31.82 -5.19 58.48
N TYR A 275 30.66 -5.08 59.14
CA TYR A 275 30.36 -5.76 60.40
C TYR A 275 29.04 -6.54 60.29
N PRO A 276 29.00 -7.83 60.66
CA PRO A 276 27.79 -8.66 60.54
C PRO A 276 26.56 -8.10 61.26
N GLU A 277 26.75 -7.34 62.35
CA GLU A 277 25.67 -6.72 63.10
C GLU A 277 24.99 -5.56 62.35
N LEU A 278 25.70 -4.90 61.43
CA LEU A 278 25.22 -3.76 60.65
C LEU A 278 24.67 -4.16 59.29
N GLU A 279 24.97 -5.37 58.82
CA GLU A 279 24.55 -5.89 57.51
C GLU A 279 23.01 -5.90 57.34
N VAL A 280 22.28 -6.12 58.44
CA VAL A 280 20.80 -6.03 58.46
C VAL A 280 20.30 -4.63 58.06
N ILE A 281 21.05 -3.57 58.42
CA ILE A 281 20.71 -2.18 58.06
C ILE A 281 20.90 -1.97 56.57
N PHE A 282 21.99 -2.50 56.00
CA PHE A 282 22.24 -2.46 54.56
C PHE A 282 21.11 -3.13 53.77
N TYR A 283 20.75 -4.36 54.15
CA TYR A 283 19.68 -5.08 53.46
C TYR A 283 18.32 -4.41 53.60
N LYS A 284 18.07 -3.76 54.74
CA LYS A 284 16.87 -2.94 54.91
C LYS A 284 16.88 -1.73 53.96
N HIS A 285 17.99 -1.01 53.85
CA HIS A 285 18.11 0.11 52.91
C HIS A 285 17.95 -0.35 51.46
N LEU A 286 18.52 -1.50 51.08
CA LEU A 286 18.36 -2.08 49.75
C LEU A 286 16.89 -2.46 49.45
N ALA A 287 16.22 -3.13 50.39
CA ALA A 287 14.83 -3.54 50.24
C ALA A 287 13.87 -2.35 50.17
N ASP A 288 14.12 -1.30 50.97
CA ASP A 288 13.32 -0.08 51.01
C ASP A 288 13.67 0.90 49.85
N LYS A 289 14.64 0.56 48.99
CA LYS A 289 15.20 1.42 47.92
C LYS A 289 15.75 2.75 48.43
N ARG A 290 16.38 2.72 49.60
CA ARG A 290 16.94 3.86 50.34
C ARG A 290 18.46 3.89 50.38
N LEU A 291 19.15 3.08 49.56
CA LEU A 291 20.60 3.18 49.47
C LEU A 291 20.97 4.52 48.84
N LEU A 292 21.88 5.25 49.48
CA LEU A 292 22.42 6.45 48.88
C LEU A 292 23.26 6.06 47.65
N SER A 293 22.85 6.53 46.47
CA SER A 293 23.53 6.32 45.18
C SER A 293 23.77 7.64 44.45
N TYR A 294 24.80 7.68 43.61
CA TYR A 294 25.09 8.81 42.73
C TYR A 294 23.99 8.97 41.67
N ARG A 295 23.44 10.18 41.57
CA ARG A 295 22.52 10.59 40.51
C ARG A 295 23.32 11.01 39.28
N SER A 296 23.31 10.18 38.25
CA SER A 296 23.76 10.57 36.92
C SER A 296 22.65 11.29 36.18
N GLN A 297 22.96 12.29 35.36
CA GLN A 297 22.04 12.83 34.37
C GLN A 297 22.80 12.99 33.05
N GLY A 298 22.22 12.47 31.98
CA GLY A 298 22.80 12.50 30.65
C GLY A 298 21.79 12.80 29.57
N LYS A 299 22.27 13.13 28.38
CA LYS A 299 21.40 13.32 27.22
C LYS A 299 21.11 11.96 26.58
N SER A 300 19.88 11.48 26.70
CA SER A 300 19.43 10.30 25.98
C SER A 300 18.70 10.75 24.71
N ARG A 301 19.05 10.12 23.58
CA ARG A 301 18.39 10.35 22.29
C ARG A 301 17.22 9.38 22.17
N THR A 302 16.01 9.87 22.40
CA THR A 302 14.79 9.07 22.21
C THR A 302 14.08 9.50 20.94
N LEU A 303 13.62 8.52 20.16
CA LEU A 303 12.80 8.76 18.98
C LEU A 303 11.39 9.11 19.42
N ARG A 304 10.97 10.35 19.21
CA ARG A 304 9.61 10.79 19.54
C ARG A 304 8.92 11.36 18.29
N LYS A 305 7.63 11.08 18.15
CA LYS A 305 6.78 11.74 17.15
C LYS A 305 6.59 13.18 17.62
N VAL A 306 7.21 14.13 16.94
CA VAL A 306 6.99 15.56 17.19
C VAL A 306 6.09 16.07 16.08
N LYS A 307 5.03 16.79 16.44
CA LYS A 307 4.25 17.56 15.47
C LYS A 307 5.17 18.66 14.95
N ALA A 308 5.80 18.42 13.81
CA ALA A 308 6.62 19.42 13.15
C ALA A 308 5.68 20.53 12.67
N GLN A 309 5.64 21.65 13.40
CA GLN A 309 5.11 22.89 12.84
C GLN A 309 6.09 23.32 11.75
N LYS A 310 5.72 23.07 10.49
CA LYS A 310 6.47 23.59 9.34
C LYS A 310 6.40 25.13 9.41
N PRO A 311 7.49 25.86 9.11
CA PRO A 311 7.47 27.32 9.10
C PRO A 311 6.44 27.86 8.10
N ASP A 312 5.76 28.93 8.49
CA ASP A 312 4.61 29.63 7.87
C ASP A 312 4.79 30.12 6.41
N SER A 313 5.82 29.68 5.68
CA SER A 313 6.12 30.19 4.33
C SER A 313 5.74 29.24 3.18
N LYS A 314 5.11 28.10 3.46
CA LYS A 314 4.44 27.30 2.44
C LYS A 314 2.94 27.43 2.65
N SER A 315 2.21 27.85 1.62
CA SER A 315 0.75 27.81 1.54
C SER A 315 0.26 26.57 2.26
N VAL A 316 -0.59 26.73 3.27
CA VAL A 316 -1.10 25.61 4.06
C VAL A 316 -1.66 24.57 3.08
N ASP A 317 -1.31 23.30 3.28
CA ASP A 317 -1.72 22.25 2.36
C ASP A 317 -3.23 22.01 2.53
N ILE A 318 -4.02 22.70 1.71
CA ILE A 318 -5.49 22.63 1.69
C ILE A 318 -5.90 21.28 1.13
N GLU A 319 -6.80 20.59 1.81
CA GLU A 319 -7.42 19.36 1.36
C GLU A 319 -8.33 19.67 0.17
N LYS A 320 -7.85 19.28 -1.02
CA LYS A 320 -8.56 19.50 -2.28
C LYS A 320 -9.60 18.40 -2.47
N GLY A 321 -10.85 18.79 -2.74
CA GLY A 321 -11.93 17.84 -2.98
C GLY A 321 -11.79 17.07 -4.29
N PRO A 322 -12.61 16.04 -4.52
CA PRO A 322 -12.58 15.25 -5.75
C PRO A 322 -12.97 16.05 -7.00
N PHE A 323 -12.50 15.60 -8.17
CA PHE A 323 -13.01 16.01 -9.47
C PHE A 323 -14.19 15.14 -9.88
N ILE A 324 -15.27 15.77 -10.36
CA ILE A 324 -16.37 15.10 -11.06
C ILE A 324 -16.41 15.67 -12.47
N VAL A 325 -16.05 14.87 -13.47
CA VAL A 325 -15.98 15.28 -14.87
C VAL A 325 -17.14 14.65 -15.63
N CYS A 326 -18.11 15.45 -16.03
CA CYS A 326 -19.22 15.03 -16.87
C CYS A 326 -18.86 15.23 -18.34
N VAL A 327 -18.90 14.16 -19.13
CA VAL A 327 -18.51 14.17 -20.55
C VAL A 327 -19.70 13.82 -21.43
N ASP A 328 -20.04 14.75 -22.32
CA ASP A 328 -21.11 14.60 -23.29
C ASP A 328 -20.68 13.63 -24.42
N ALA A 329 -21.42 12.53 -24.55
CA ALA A 329 -21.22 11.50 -25.55
C ALA A 329 -22.27 11.54 -26.69
N SER A 330 -22.91 12.70 -26.89
CA SER A 330 -23.87 12.92 -27.96
C SER A 330 -23.25 12.88 -29.36
N GLY A 331 -24.08 12.64 -30.38
CA GLY A 331 -23.64 12.56 -31.76
C GLY A 331 -23.01 13.85 -32.31
N SER A 332 -23.39 15.02 -31.80
CA SER A 332 -22.81 16.33 -32.19
C SER A 332 -21.37 16.51 -31.71
N MET A 333 -20.96 15.74 -30.70
CA MET A 333 -19.59 15.75 -30.18
C MET A 333 -18.63 14.91 -31.04
N SER A 334 -19.12 14.17 -32.03
CA SER A 334 -18.29 13.30 -32.88
C SER A 334 -17.14 14.07 -33.57
N GLY A 335 -15.95 13.46 -33.55
CA GLY A 335 -14.76 14.00 -34.24
C GLY A 335 -13.86 14.83 -33.33
N PHE A 336 -13.69 16.12 -33.64
CA PHE A 336 -12.77 16.99 -32.89
C PHE A 336 -13.22 17.30 -31.45
N PRO A 337 -14.52 17.59 -31.18
CA PRO A 337 -15.00 17.81 -29.81
C PRO A 337 -14.79 16.59 -28.93
N GLU A 338 -15.08 15.39 -29.42
CA GLU A 338 -14.84 14.12 -28.71
C GLU A 338 -13.37 13.96 -28.33
N GLN A 339 -12.44 14.15 -29.28
CA GLN A 339 -11.01 14.04 -29.00
C GLN A 339 -10.55 15.07 -27.97
N SER A 340 -11.10 16.28 -28.03
CA SER A 340 -10.80 17.36 -27.08
C SER A 340 -11.35 17.07 -25.69
N ALA A 341 -12.57 16.54 -25.59
CA ALA A 341 -13.19 16.16 -24.32
C ALA A 341 -12.43 15.03 -23.64
N LYS A 342 -12.07 13.99 -24.38
CA LYS A 342 -11.26 12.86 -23.89
C LYS A 342 -9.87 13.29 -23.46
N ALA A 343 -9.19 14.13 -24.24
CA ALA A 343 -7.89 14.67 -23.87
C ALA A 343 -7.94 15.58 -22.63
N MET A 344 -9.00 16.38 -22.49
CA MET A 344 -9.22 17.20 -21.29
C MET A 344 -9.47 16.33 -20.05
N ALA A 345 -10.34 15.33 -20.16
CA ALA A 345 -10.59 14.39 -19.06
C ALA A 345 -9.31 13.64 -18.66
N TYR A 346 -8.48 13.25 -19.64
CA TYR A 346 -7.16 12.66 -19.36
C TYR A 346 -6.20 13.63 -18.65
N ALA A 347 -6.16 14.90 -19.05
CA ALA A 347 -5.35 15.92 -18.39
C ALA A 347 -5.79 16.14 -16.94
N LEU A 348 -7.10 16.23 -16.70
CA LEU A 348 -7.67 16.38 -15.36
C LEU A 348 -7.39 15.15 -14.49
N MET A 349 -7.42 13.95 -15.07
CA MET A 349 -7.00 12.72 -14.38
C MET A 349 -5.53 12.78 -13.96
N GLN A 350 -4.63 13.21 -14.85
CA GLN A 350 -3.21 13.37 -14.50
C GLN A 350 -3.00 14.38 -13.36
N ILE A 351 -3.71 15.50 -13.39
CA ILE A 351 -3.68 16.49 -12.32
C ILE A 351 -4.24 15.91 -11.02
N ALA A 352 -5.36 15.18 -11.07
CA ALA A 352 -5.94 14.53 -9.90
C ALA A 352 -4.96 13.54 -9.25
N LEU A 353 -4.26 12.75 -10.07
CA LEU A 353 -3.23 11.83 -9.61
C LEU A 353 -2.04 12.54 -8.98
N ALA A 354 -1.62 13.68 -9.56
CA ALA A 354 -0.52 14.47 -9.03
C ALA A 354 -0.86 15.20 -7.73
N GLU A 355 -2.07 15.75 -7.63
CA GLU A 355 -2.53 16.50 -6.47
C GLU A 355 -3.20 15.63 -5.40
N GLU A 356 -3.12 14.32 -5.55
CA GLU A 356 -3.66 13.37 -4.59
C GLU A 356 -5.19 13.42 -4.39
N ARG A 357 -5.94 13.78 -5.44
CA ARG A 357 -7.40 13.92 -5.46
C ARG A 357 -8.07 12.72 -6.11
N ASP A 358 -9.32 12.46 -5.73
CA ASP A 358 -10.15 11.48 -6.45
C ASP A 358 -10.72 12.06 -7.75
N CYS A 359 -10.87 11.25 -8.80
CA CYS A 359 -11.39 11.68 -10.10
C CYS A 359 -12.48 10.74 -10.60
N TYR A 360 -13.69 11.28 -10.74
CA TYR A 360 -14.86 10.59 -11.26
C TYR A 360 -15.15 11.10 -12.66
N VAL A 361 -15.37 10.20 -13.62
CA VAL A 361 -15.80 10.55 -14.97
C VAL A 361 -17.18 9.98 -15.22
N ILE A 362 -18.13 10.83 -15.57
CA ILE A 362 -19.50 10.44 -15.91
C ILE A 362 -19.72 10.75 -17.39
N LEU A 363 -19.79 9.71 -18.23
CA LEU A 363 -20.25 9.88 -19.60
C LEU A 363 -21.76 9.92 -19.63
N PHE A 364 -22.32 10.79 -20.47
CA PHE A 364 -23.75 10.89 -20.64
C PHE A 364 -24.16 11.08 -22.10
N SER A 365 -25.21 10.37 -22.48
CA SER A 365 -25.95 10.59 -23.73
C SER A 365 -27.44 10.42 -23.47
N SER A 366 -28.05 9.30 -23.89
CA SER A 366 -29.38 8.84 -23.46
C SER A 366 -29.32 8.02 -22.17
N GLU A 367 -28.16 7.44 -21.88
CA GLU A 367 -27.84 6.74 -20.64
C GLU A 367 -26.56 7.34 -20.06
N HIS A 368 -26.26 7.05 -18.79
CA HIS A 368 -25.05 7.55 -18.15
C HIS A 368 -24.20 6.42 -17.57
N ILE A 369 -22.89 6.51 -17.75
CA ILE A 369 -21.89 5.54 -17.26
C ILE A 369 -20.90 6.28 -16.37
N THR A 370 -20.60 5.74 -15.20
CA THR A 370 -19.68 6.36 -14.23
C THR A 370 -18.43 5.50 -14.07
N TYR A 371 -17.26 6.13 -14.20
CA TYR A 371 -15.93 5.56 -13.99
C TYR A 371 -15.23 6.27 -12.83
N GLU A 372 -14.46 5.53 -12.02
CA GLU A 372 -13.67 6.06 -10.92
C GLU A 372 -12.18 5.87 -11.22
N LEU A 373 -11.56 6.90 -11.79
CA LEU A 373 -10.25 6.79 -12.41
C LEU A 373 -9.08 6.74 -11.41
N THR A 374 -9.32 6.97 -10.12
CA THR A 374 -8.28 7.00 -9.07
C THR A 374 -8.20 5.72 -8.24
N ARG A 375 -9.02 4.71 -8.53
CA ARG A 375 -8.96 3.39 -7.89
C ARG A 375 -7.79 2.55 -8.43
N GLN A 376 -7.49 1.41 -7.79
CA GLN A 376 -6.47 0.45 -8.26
C GLN A 376 -6.66 0.01 -9.72
N ASP A 377 -7.91 -0.11 -10.19
CA ASP A 377 -8.24 -0.44 -11.59
C ASP A 377 -8.43 0.81 -12.48
N GLY A 378 -8.18 2.01 -11.96
CA GLY A 378 -8.53 3.29 -12.58
C GLY A 378 -7.86 3.55 -13.93
N LEU A 379 -6.66 2.99 -14.17
CA LEU A 379 -6.02 3.05 -15.50
C LEU A 379 -6.77 2.23 -16.55
N ARG A 380 -7.30 1.06 -16.17
CA ARG A 380 -8.09 0.25 -17.09
C ARG A 380 -9.41 0.95 -17.41
N GLU A 381 -10.09 1.44 -16.38
CA GLU A 381 -11.31 2.25 -16.54
C GLU A 381 -11.07 3.49 -17.40
N ALA A 382 -9.92 4.17 -17.25
CA ALA A 382 -9.53 5.28 -18.11
C ALA A 382 -9.34 4.85 -19.57
N SER A 383 -8.73 3.69 -19.82
CA SER A 383 -8.59 3.15 -21.18
C SER A 383 -9.95 2.84 -21.80
N ASP A 384 -10.83 2.19 -21.05
CA ASP A 384 -12.18 1.83 -21.49
C ASP A 384 -12.97 3.09 -21.83
N PHE A 385 -12.89 4.12 -20.98
CA PHE A 385 -13.46 5.44 -21.25
C PHE A 385 -12.91 6.09 -22.52
N LEU A 386 -11.58 6.15 -22.67
CA LEU A 386 -10.95 6.79 -23.83
C LEU A 386 -11.27 6.04 -25.14
N SER A 387 -11.47 4.74 -25.06
CA SER A 387 -11.85 3.87 -26.18
C SER A 387 -13.34 3.93 -26.53
N TYR A 388 -14.19 4.44 -25.64
CA TYR A 388 -15.63 4.51 -25.85
C TYR A 388 -16.03 5.52 -26.92
N SER A 389 -16.77 5.11 -27.94
CA SER A 389 -17.19 6.00 -29.04
C SER A 389 -18.51 6.70 -28.75
N PHE A 390 -18.59 8.00 -29.08
CA PHE A 390 -19.73 8.85 -28.71
C PHE A 390 -20.88 8.70 -29.71
N HIS A 391 -22.01 8.19 -29.21
CA HIS A 391 -23.23 7.99 -29.99
C HIS A 391 -24.45 8.20 -29.08
N GLY A 392 -25.40 9.03 -29.50
CA GLY A 392 -26.67 9.22 -28.78
C GLY A 392 -27.19 10.65 -28.77
N GLY A 393 -28.23 10.89 -27.97
CA GLY A 393 -28.75 12.22 -27.66
C GLY A 393 -27.99 12.90 -26.52
N THR A 394 -28.52 14.03 -26.05
CA THR A 394 -27.94 14.81 -24.95
C THR A 394 -28.99 14.96 -23.85
N ASP A 395 -28.77 14.30 -22.71
CA ASP A 395 -29.57 14.52 -21.51
C ASP A 395 -28.67 14.88 -20.31
N LEU A 396 -28.67 16.17 -19.96
CA LEU A 396 -27.79 16.73 -18.93
C LEU A 396 -28.40 16.66 -17.53
N GLU A 397 -29.74 16.67 -17.43
CA GLU A 397 -30.45 16.83 -16.15
C GLU A 397 -30.20 15.65 -15.18
N PRO A 398 -30.29 14.37 -15.60
CA PRO A 398 -30.02 13.23 -14.72
C PRO A 398 -28.59 13.22 -14.18
N VAL A 399 -27.64 13.70 -14.98
CA VAL A 399 -26.21 13.71 -14.65
C VAL A 399 -25.90 14.79 -13.63
N LEU A 400 -26.51 15.96 -13.79
CA LEU A 400 -26.41 17.04 -12.82
C LEU A 400 -27.04 16.63 -11.49
N MET A 401 -28.23 16.03 -11.49
CA MET A 401 -28.85 15.50 -10.27
C MET A 401 -27.93 14.49 -9.56
N LYS A 402 -27.41 13.50 -10.30
CA LYS A 402 -26.48 12.51 -9.72
C LYS A 402 -25.21 13.16 -9.16
N SER A 403 -24.68 14.16 -9.85
CA SER A 403 -23.48 14.88 -9.39
C SER A 403 -23.76 15.70 -8.13
N ILE A 404 -24.93 16.35 -8.07
CA ILE A 404 -25.42 17.07 -6.89
C ILE A 404 -25.57 16.11 -5.71
N ASP A 405 -26.18 14.94 -5.92
CA ASP A 405 -26.35 13.90 -4.89
C ASP A 405 -25.01 13.39 -4.35
N LEU A 406 -24.03 13.16 -5.23
CA LEU A 406 -22.67 12.81 -4.83
C LEU A 406 -22.04 13.94 -4.00
N MET A 407 -22.19 15.18 -4.45
CA MET A 407 -21.62 16.37 -3.79
C MET A 407 -22.22 16.70 -2.43
N MET A 408 -23.40 16.17 -2.08
CA MET A 408 -23.95 16.30 -0.73
C MET A 408 -23.21 15.43 0.30
N GLY A 409 -22.44 14.43 -0.12
CA GLY A 409 -21.67 13.58 0.78
C GLY A 409 -20.43 14.28 1.35
N ASP A 410 -20.02 13.93 2.57
CA ASP A 410 -18.85 14.53 3.23
C ASP A 410 -17.54 14.35 2.44
N LYS A 411 -17.43 13.27 1.65
CA LYS A 411 -16.28 12.98 0.79
C LYS A 411 -16.06 14.04 -0.32
N TYR A 412 -17.13 14.74 -0.70
CA TYR A 412 -17.15 15.65 -1.85
C TYR A 412 -17.14 17.13 -1.44
N LYS A 413 -16.69 17.45 -0.22
CA LYS A 413 -16.43 18.85 0.17
C LYS A 413 -15.31 19.43 -0.69
N ASN A 414 -15.43 20.71 -1.05
CA ASN A 414 -14.48 21.40 -1.94
C ASN A 414 -14.29 20.69 -3.30
N ALA A 415 -15.33 19.99 -3.79
CA ALA A 415 -15.28 19.27 -5.05
C ALA A 415 -15.44 20.22 -6.25
N ASP A 416 -14.87 19.80 -7.38
CA ASP A 416 -14.94 20.51 -8.66
C ASP A 416 -15.78 19.69 -9.66
N LEU A 417 -16.97 20.19 -10.03
CA LEU A 417 -17.76 19.66 -11.14
C LEU A 417 -17.30 20.30 -12.44
N ILE A 418 -16.97 19.51 -13.45
CA ILE A 418 -16.54 19.99 -14.77
C ILE A 418 -17.42 19.33 -15.83
N VAL A 419 -18.20 20.14 -16.55
CA VAL A 419 -19.05 19.67 -17.65
C VAL A 419 -18.38 19.97 -18.99
N LEU A 420 -18.09 18.92 -19.76
CA LEU A 420 -17.53 18.97 -21.12
C LEU A 420 -18.64 18.65 -22.12
N SER A 421 -19.16 19.67 -22.82
CA SER A 421 -20.27 19.52 -23.77
C SER A 421 -20.20 20.59 -24.86
N ASP A 422 -20.99 20.41 -25.91
CA ASP A 422 -21.30 21.47 -26.87
C ASP A 422 -22.41 22.42 -26.38
N PHE A 423 -23.06 22.09 -25.25
CA PHE A 423 -24.14 22.81 -24.58
C PHE A 423 -25.35 23.13 -25.49
N ILE A 424 -25.64 22.26 -26.45
CA ILE A 424 -26.87 22.34 -27.26
C ILE A 424 -28.01 21.64 -26.49
N ALA A 425 -28.33 22.17 -25.31
CA ALA A 425 -29.28 21.58 -24.37
C ALA A 425 -30.30 22.63 -23.86
N PRO A 426 -31.49 22.19 -23.43
CA PRO A 426 -32.50 23.07 -22.85
C PRO A 426 -32.06 23.64 -21.49
N LYS A 427 -32.69 24.75 -21.10
CA LYS A 427 -32.49 25.35 -19.76
C LYS A 427 -32.92 24.34 -18.69
N GLN A 428 -32.11 24.23 -17.63
CA GLN A 428 -32.40 23.39 -16.47
C GLN A 428 -33.51 23.99 -15.59
N SER A 429 -34.14 23.14 -14.78
CA SER A 429 -35.20 23.53 -13.84
C SER A 429 -34.69 24.51 -12.78
N ASP A 430 -35.54 25.44 -12.33
CA ASP A 430 -35.16 26.44 -11.33
C ASP A 430 -34.84 25.80 -9.96
N GLU A 431 -35.43 24.63 -9.67
CA GLU A 431 -35.11 23.81 -8.48
C GLU A 431 -33.65 23.33 -8.50
N MET A 432 -33.17 22.84 -9.64
CA MET A 432 -31.78 22.40 -9.80
C MET A 432 -30.81 23.57 -9.64
N ILE A 433 -31.13 24.74 -10.19
CA ILE A 433 -30.30 25.95 -10.04
C ILE A 433 -30.17 26.31 -8.55
N ALA A 434 -31.27 26.24 -7.78
CA ALA A 434 -31.23 26.51 -6.35
C ALA A 434 -30.36 25.49 -5.57
N GLN A 435 -30.37 24.21 -5.97
CA GLN A 435 -29.49 23.19 -5.37
C GLN A 435 -28.01 23.44 -5.69
N VAL A 436 -27.70 23.83 -6.92
CA VAL A 436 -26.34 24.20 -7.34
C VAL A 436 -25.83 25.38 -6.52
N GLU A 437 -26.63 26.44 -6.37
CA GLU A 437 -26.28 27.60 -5.53
C GLU A 437 -26.06 27.21 -4.07
N LYS A 438 -26.85 26.26 -3.54
CA LYS A 438 -26.62 25.72 -2.19
C LYS A 438 -25.27 24.99 -2.10
N LEU A 439 -24.86 24.21 -3.10
CA LEU A 439 -23.56 23.54 -3.09
C LEU A 439 -22.40 24.52 -3.23
N LYS A 440 -22.57 25.61 -3.98
CA LYS A 440 -21.58 26.69 -4.07
C LYS A 440 -21.30 27.35 -2.73
N THR A 441 -22.32 27.50 -1.87
CA THR A 441 -22.10 27.98 -0.49
C THR A 441 -21.26 27.03 0.36
N HIS A 442 -21.23 25.73 0.01
CA HIS A 442 -20.38 24.70 0.62
C HIS A 442 -19.03 24.53 -0.11
N LYS A 443 -18.58 25.56 -0.84
CA LYS A 443 -17.28 25.61 -1.54
C LYS A 443 -17.12 24.62 -2.70
N ASN A 444 -18.21 24.01 -3.16
CA ASN A 444 -18.20 23.23 -4.38
C ASN A 444 -18.24 24.17 -5.59
N ARG A 445 -17.52 23.83 -6.64
CA ARG A 445 -17.32 24.70 -7.81
C ARG A 445 -17.84 24.03 -9.08
N PHE A 446 -18.53 24.81 -9.90
CA PHE A 446 -19.21 24.34 -11.11
C PHE A 446 -18.56 24.98 -12.34
N HIS A 447 -17.96 24.15 -13.18
CA HIS A 447 -17.17 24.55 -14.33
C HIS A 447 -17.78 24.01 -15.63
N ALA A 448 -17.78 24.82 -16.68
CA ALA A 448 -18.25 24.42 -18.01
C ALA A 448 -17.17 24.67 -19.07
N VAL A 449 -16.90 23.66 -19.91
CA VAL A 449 -16.00 23.78 -21.06
C VAL A 449 -16.80 23.51 -22.33
N SER A 450 -17.15 24.59 -23.03
CA SER A 450 -17.85 24.53 -24.31
C SER A 450 -16.87 24.19 -25.43
N LEU A 451 -17.12 23.07 -26.10
CA LEU A 451 -16.33 22.63 -27.26
C LEU A 451 -16.96 23.04 -28.61
N SER A 452 -18.04 23.82 -28.57
CA SER A 452 -18.75 24.34 -29.74
C SER A 452 -18.95 25.86 -29.70
N LYS A 453 -19.33 26.45 -30.84
CA LYS A 453 -19.75 27.85 -30.96
C LYS A 453 -21.23 28.08 -30.61
N TYR A 454 -22.01 27.01 -30.49
CA TYR A 454 -23.49 27.05 -30.46
C TYR A 454 -24.05 26.81 -29.06
N GLY A 455 -23.21 26.83 -28.01
CA GLY A 455 -23.66 26.62 -26.64
C GLY A 455 -24.72 27.63 -26.21
N ASN A 456 -25.77 27.13 -25.56
CA ASN A 456 -26.90 27.93 -25.08
C ASN A 456 -26.45 28.91 -23.96
N PRO A 457 -26.48 30.24 -24.17
CA PRO A 457 -26.01 31.22 -23.18
C PRO A 457 -26.78 31.18 -21.87
N GLN A 458 -28.05 30.77 -21.88
CA GLN A 458 -28.90 30.70 -20.68
C GLN A 458 -28.53 29.52 -19.77
N LEU A 459 -27.90 28.48 -20.32
CA LEU A 459 -27.42 27.35 -19.54
C LEU A 459 -26.09 27.69 -18.87
N MET A 460 -25.28 28.56 -19.48
CA MET A 460 -23.98 28.96 -18.95
C MET A 460 -24.06 29.74 -17.62
N THR A 461 -25.20 30.34 -17.28
CA THR A 461 -25.35 31.14 -16.04
C THR A 461 -25.31 30.32 -14.77
N MET A 462 -25.49 28.99 -14.83
CA MET A 462 -25.40 28.13 -13.64
C MET A 462 -23.95 27.85 -13.21
N PHE A 463 -22.97 28.02 -14.11
CA PHE A 463 -21.58 27.68 -13.86
C PHE A 463 -20.80 28.90 -13.37
N ASP A 464 -19.85 28.68 -12.46
CA ASP A 464 -18.97 29.73 -11.92
C ASP A 464 -17.97 30.19 -12.98
N HIS A 465 -17.52 29.25 -13.82
CA HIS A 465 -16.58 29.53 -14.88
C HIS A 465 -16.92 28.79 -16.17
N CYS A 466 -16.94 29.56 -17.26
CA CYS A 466 -17.20 29.07 -18.60
C CYS A 466 -15.98 29.28 -19.50
N TRP A 467 -15.39 28.18 -19.97
CA TRP A 467 -14.34 28.19 -20.98
C TRP A 467 -14.91 27.80 -22.34
N SER A 468 -14.44 28.43 -23.40
CA SER A 468 -14.74 28.04 -24.77
C SER A 468 -13.47 27.61 -25.48
N TYR A 469 -13.45 26.40 -26.06
CA TYR A 469 -12.34 25.90 -26.85
C TYR A 469 -12.81 25.55 -28.26
N HIS A 470 -12.33 26.27 -29.28
CA HIS A 470 -12.70 26.07 -30.67
C HIS A 470 -11.46 25.98 -31.59
N PRO A 471 -11.43 25.06 -32.57
CA PRO A 471 -10.26 24.80 -33.43
C PRO A 471 -9.91 25.89 -34.48
N SER A 472 -10.64 27.02 -34.53
CA SER A 472 -10.33 28.05 -35.55
C SER A 472 -9.13 28.89 -35.13
N LEU A 473 -8.09 28.93 -35.97
CA LEU A 473 -6.83 29.68 -35.83
C LEU A 473 -6.97 31.18 -35.46
N VAL A 474 -8.18 31.74 -35.47
CA VAL A 474 -8.48 33.17 -35.19
C VAL A 474 -9.37 33.37 -33.94
N GLY A 475 -9.76 32.29 -33.24
CA GLY A 475 -10.69 32.35 -32.11
C GLY A 475 -10.05 32.02 -30.76
N ARG A 476 -8.77 32.37 -30.54
CA ARG A 476 -8.06 32.08 -29.30
C ARG A 476 -8.55 33.04 -28.20
N PHE A 477 -9.19 32.46 -27.19
CA PHE A 477 -9.52 33.05 -25.88
C PHE A 477 -10.60 34.12 -25.84
N MET A 478 -11.79 33.75 -25.36
CA MET A 478 -12.62 34.64 -24.56
C MET A 478 -13.09 33.90 -23.31
N LYS A 479 -12.62 34.33 -22.14
CA LYS A 479 -13.28 34.05 -20.86
C LYS A 479 -14.54 34.90 -20.85
N LYS A 480 -15.72 34.29 -20.98
CA LYS A 480 -16.98 35.00 -20.68
C LYS A 480 -17.16 34.95 -19.17
N TRP A 481 -17.41 36.14 -18.62
CA TRP A 481 -17.40 36.45 -17.20
C TRP A 481 -18.42 35.65 -16.41
#